data_AF-B0BHK6-F1
#
_entry.id   AF-B0BHK6-F1
#
_cell.length_a   1.000
_cell.length_b   1.000
_cell.length_c   1.000
_cell.angle_alpha   90.00
_cell.angle_beta   90.00
_cell.angle_gamma   90.00
#
_symmetry.space_group_name_H-M   'P 1'
#
loop_
_entity.id
_entity.type
_entity.pdbx_description
1 polymer ?
#
loop_
_entity_poly.entity_id
_entity_poly.type
_entity_poly.pdbx_seq_one_letter_code
_entity_poly.pdbx_strand_id
1 'polypeptide(L)'
;MRSKIVCVATCALIAASFAAFAQYGSGNSDCSDARDHAESAASDLSSYARRLQRCADYADFSDDCSSEFRRVKYAHSDYESAVSDVSSYCD
;
A
#
# COMPACT_ATOMS: atom_id res chain seq x y z
N MET A 1 -24.14 34.92 2.25
CA MET A 1 -24.84 34.99 3.57
C MET A 1 -24.83 33.58 4.12
N ARG A 2 -23.87 33.28 5.01
CA ARG A 2 -24.07 33.12 6.47
C ARG A 2 -24.99 31.94 6.84
N SER A 3 -24.39 31.02 7.61
CA SER A 3 -25.01 30.22 8.68
C SER A 3 -25.60 28.86 8.29
N LYS A 4 -24.82 27.80 8.55
CA LYS A 4 -25.12 26.61 9.38
C LYS A 4 -23.77 25.90 9.69
N ILE A 5 -22.81 26.48 10.43
CA ILE A 5 -22.69 26.46 11.90
C ILE A 5 -23.47 25.31 12.57
N VAL A 6 -22.82 24.64 13.51
CA VAL A 6 -23.37 23.82 14.61
C VAL A 6 -23.55 22.34 14.30
N CYS A 7 -22.44 21.61 14.31
CA CYS A 7 -22.32 20.20 14.74
C CYS A 7 -20.88 19.85 14.36
N VAL A 8 -19.86 19.93 15.19
CA VAL A 8 -19.80 19.38 16.54
C VAL A 8 -18.63 20.12 17.20
N ALA A 9 -18.90 21.33 17.67
CA ALA A 9 -18.06 21.99 18.66
C ALA A 9 -18.50 21.49 20.05
N THR A 10 -18.19 20.23 20.37
CA THR A 10 -18.24 19.60 21.71
C THR A 10 -17.59 18.22 21.52
N CYS A 11 -16.34 17.97 21.89
CA CYS A 11 -15.77 18.17 23.20
C CYS A 11 -14.33 18.67 23.09
N ALA A 12 -14.05 19.67 23.90
CA ALA A 12 -12.73 20.20 24.16
C ALA A 12 -11.76 19.14 24.69
N LEU A 13 -10.47 19.48 24.58
CA LEU A 13 -9.33 19.02 25.38
C LEU A 13 -8.43 17.91 24.82
N ILE A 14 -7.92 18.06 23.59
CA ILE A 14 -6.50 17.77 23.32
C ILE A 14 -5.96 18.89 22.41
N ALA A 15 -5.16 19.77 23.00
CA ALA A 15 -4.59 20.95 22.36
C ALA A 15 -3.27 20.62 21.64
N ALA A 16 -2.99 21.39 20.58
CA ALA A 16 -1.75 21.51 19.81
C ALA A 16 -1.37 20.28 18.95
N SER A 17 -1.30 20.30 17.62
CA SER A 17 -0.78 21.35 16.73
C SER A 17 -1.34 21.13 15.31
N PHE A 18 -2.32 21.93 14.90
CA PHE A 18 -2.71 22.01 13.48
C PHE A 18 -1.77 23.00 12.80
N ALA A 19 -0.59 22.54 12.42
CA ALA A 19 0.24 23.26 11.47
C ALA A 19 -0.08 22.72 10.06
N ALA A 20 -0.48 23.65 9.21
CA ALA A 20 -0.94 23.45 7.86
C ALA A 20 -0.04 22.53 7.01
N PHE A 21 -0.65 21.58 6.32
CA PHE A 21 -0.14 21.12 5.03
C PHE A 21 -1.17 21.50 3.98
N ALA A 22 -1.03 22.72 3.47
CA ALA A 22 -1.41 22.97 2.10
C ALA A 22 -0.33 22.33 1.24
N GLN A 23 -0.60 21.15 0.65
CA GLN A 23 0.17 20.70 -0.50
C GLN A 23 -0.70 20.69 -1.75
N TYR A 24 -0.13 21.37 -2.71
CA TYR A 24 -0.71 21.99 -3.87
C TYR A 24 -0.51 21.05 -5.05
N GLY A 25 -1.53 20.94 -5.91
CA GLY A 25 -1.65 19.99 -7.01
C GLY A 25 -0.36 19.70 -7.79
N SER A 26 0.20 18.53 -7.52
CA SER A 26 0.99 17.69 -8.44
C SER A 26 0.82 16.20 -8.08
N GLY A 27 -0.27 15.82 -7.41
CA GLY A 27 -0.45 14.49 -6.84
C GLY A 27 -1.24 13.51 -7.72
N ASN A 28 -1.86 13.94 -8.82
CA ASN A 28 -2.83 13.08 -9.51
C ASN A 28 -2.20 12.06 -10.48
N SER A 29 -1.13 12.41 -11.21
CA SER A 29 -0.42 11.46 -12.08
C SER A 29 0.42 10.50 -11.24
N ASP A 30 1.20 11.04 -10.31
CA ASP A 30 2.14 10.26 -9.51
C ASP A 30 1.40 9.30 -8.57
N CYS A 31 0.23 9.71 -8.04
CA CYS A 31 -0.67 8.80 -7.34
C CYS A 31 -1.23 7.70 -8.25
N SER A 32 -1.65 8.04 -9.48
CA SER A 32 -2.17 7.04 -10.42
C SER A 32 -1.10 6.00 -10.74
N ASP A 33 0.10 6.45 -11.06
CA ASP A 33 1.25 5.59 -11.37
C ASP A 33 1.63 4.73 -10.16
N ALA A 34 1.65 5.30 -8.95
CA ALA A 34 1.89 4.55 -7.71
C ALA A 34 0.84 3.46 -7.48
N ARG A 35 -0.44 3.75 -7.73
CA ARG A 35 -1.54 2.76 -7.62
C ARG A 35 -1.39 1.64 -8.66
N ASP A 36 -1.10 1.99 -9.90
CA ASP A 36 -0.91 1.01 -10.98
C ASP A 36 0.30 0.10 -10.70
N HIS A 37 1.38 0.67 -10.16
CA HIS A 37 2.54 -0.08 -9.72
C HIS A 37 2.20 -1.02 -8.54
N ALA A 38 1.50 -0.53 -7.52
CA ALA A 38 1.07 -1.35 -6.38
C ALA A 38 0.14 -2.50 -6.79
N GLU A 39 -0.77 -2.29 -7.74
CA GLU A 39 -1.65 -3.33 -8.27
C GLU A 39 -0.86 -4.40 -9.06
N SER A 40 0.13 -3.97 -9.83
CA SER A 40 1.04 -4.86 -10.56
C SER A 40 1.87 -5.71 -9.57
N ALA A 41 2.48 -5.08 -8.57
CA ALA A 41 3.26 -5.77 -7.53
C ALA A 41 2.39 -6.73 -6.71
N ALA A 42 1.14 -6.37 -6.40
CA ALA A 42 0.18 -7.26 -5.74
C ALA A 42 -0.12 -8.51 -6.58
N SER A 43 -0.28 -8.32 -7.89
CA SER A 43 -0.55 -9.42 -8.83
C SER A 43 0.62 -10.39 -8.91
N ASP A 44 1.84 -9.88 -8.97
CA ASP A 44 3.06 -10.69 -8.97
C ASP A 44 3.25 -11.44 -7.65
N LEU A 45 3.10 -10.75 -6.52
CA LEU A 45 3.16 -11.37 -5.19
C LEU A 45 2.13 -12.51 -5.06
N SER A 46 0.88 -12.27 -5.47
CA SER A 46 -0.19 -13.27 -5.47
C SER A 46 0.15 -14.48 -6.35
N SER A 47 0.69 -14.24 -7.54
CA SER A 47 1.08 -15.30 -8.49
C SER A 47 2.18 -16.20 -7.91
N TYR A 48 3.25 -15.60 -7.38
CA TYR A 48 4.34 -16.35 -6.76
C TYR A 48 3.90 -17.05 -5.47
N ALA A 49 3.07 -16.41 -4.65
CA ALA A 49 2.55 -17.01 -3.42
C ALA A 49 1.75 -18.29 -3.71
N ARG A 50 0.90 -18.28 -4.75
CA ARG A 50 0.16 -19.49 -5.17
C ARG A 50 1.07 -20.61 -5.67
N ARG A 51 2.18 -20.28 -6.33
CA ARG A 51 3.18 -21.27 -6.77
C ARG A 51 3.88 -21.90 -5.58
N LEU A 52 4.32 -21.07 -4.63
CA LEU A 52 4.92 -21.53 -3.38
C LEU A 52 3.93 -22.36 -2.55
N GLN A 53 2.65 -21.97 -2.49
CA GLN A 53 1.62 -22.72 -1.79
C GLN A 53 1.51 -24.15 -2.33
N ARG A 54 1.45 -24.33 -3.65
CA ARG A 54 1.42 -25.68 -4.25
C ARG A 54 2.63 -26.51 -3.82
N CYS A 55 3.82 -25.91 -3.83
CA CYS A 55 5.04 -26.54 -3.33
C CYS A 55 4.92 -27.00 -1.87
N ALA A 56 4.35 -26.16 -1.00
CA ALA A 56 4.12 -26.49 0.40
C ALA A 56 3.05 -27.60 0.58
N ASP A 57 1.98 -27.55 -0.22
CA ASP A 57 0.87 -28.50 -0.16
C ASP A 57 1.29 -29.92 -0.59
N TYR A 58 2.16 -30.03 -1.61
CA TYR A 58 2.68 -31.33 -2.06
C TYR A 58 3.88 -31.84 -1.25
N ALA A 59 4.41 -31.03 -0.32
CA ALA A 59 5.61 -31.34 0.48
C ALA A 59 6.79 -31.86 -0.36
N ASP A 60 6.90 -31.37 -1.60
CA ASP A 60 7.90 -31.85 -2.56
C ASP A 60 9.31 -31.33 -2.22
N PHE A 61 9.39 -30.22 -1.47
CA PHE A 61 10.62 -29.57 -0.99
C PHE A 61 11.76 -29.48 -2.02
N SER A 62 11.41 -29.50 -3.30
CA SER A 62 12.36 -29.50 -4.41
C SER A 62 13.04 -28.15 -4.54
N ASP A 63 14.16 -28.11 -5.27
CA ASP A 63 14.92 -26.87 -5.51
C ASP A 63 14.05 -25.77 -6.10
N ASP A 64 13.10 -26.15 -6.95
CA ASP A 64 12.10 -25.26 -7.54
C ASP A 64 11.30 -24.53 -6.46
N CYS A 65 10.90 -25.21 -5.37
CA CYS A 65 10.18 -24.60 -4.26
C CYS A 65 11.03 -23.57 -3.50
N SER A 66 12.34 -23.81 -3.34
CA SER A 66 13.25 -22.81 -2.77
C SER A 66 13.38 -21.57 -3.65
N SER A 67 13.26 -21.76 -4.98
CA SER A 67 13.28 -20.68 -5.96
C SER A 67 11.99 -19.86 -5.92
N GLU A 68 10.83 -20.52 -5.79
CA GLU A 68 9.54 -19.84 -5.63
C GLU A 68 9.48 -19.06 -4.32
N PHE A 69 10.00 -19.62 -3.22
CA PHE A 69 10.10 -18.90 -1.95
C PHE A 69 10.91 -17.61 -2.09
N ARG A 70 12.06 -17.68 -2.78
CA ARG A 70 12.88 -16.49 -3.07
C ARG A 70 12.11 -15.47 -3.89
N ARG A 71 11.39 -15.88 -4.93
CA ARG A 71 10.54 -14.99 -5.75
C ARG A 71 9.46 -14.31 -4.93
N VAL A 72 8.75 -15.05 -4.07
CA VAL A 72 7.76 -14.48 -3.14
C VAL A 72 8.40 -13.42 -2.24
N LYS A 73 9.57 -13.71 -1.68
CA LYS A 73 10.31 -12.75 -0.85
C LYS A 73 10.64 -11.45 -1.58
N TYR A 74 11.10 -11.54 -2.83
CA TYR A 74 11.40 -10.34 -3.62
C TYR A 74 10.13 -9.56 -3.95
N ALA A 75 9.09 -10.24 -4.43
CA ALA A 75 7.80 -9.61 -4.74
C ALA A 75 7.11 -9.01 -3.50
N HIS A 76 7.30 -9.59 -2.32
CA HIS A 76 6.82 -9.03 -1.06
C HIS A 76 7.46 -7.68 -0.78
N SER A 77 8.79 -7.60 -0.90
CA SER A 77 9.53 -6.34 -0.68
C SER A 77 9.13 -5.26 -1.68
N ASP A 78 8.88 -5.65 -2.94
CA ASP A 78 8.41 -4.75 -4.00
C ASP A 78 7.00 -4.23 -3.70
N TYR A 79 6.09 -5.13 -3.33
CA TYR A 79 4.73 -4.77 -2.93
C TYR A 79 4.70 -3.84 -1.72
N GLU A 80 5.51 -4.11 -0.70
CA GLU A 80 5.63 -3.24 0.49
C GLU A 80 6.10 -1.83 0.11
N SER A 81 7.09 -1.74 -0.78
CA SER A 81 7.60 -0.46 -1.28
C SER A 81 6.53 0.29 -2.09
N ALA A 82 5.85 -0.39 -3.01
CA ALA A 82 4.81 0.20 -3.84
C ALA A 82 3.59 0.68 -3.03
N VAL A 83 3.20 -0.04 -1.97
CA VAL A 83 2.14 0.41 -1.05
C VAL A 83 2.58 1.65 -0.26
N SER A 84 3.86 1.71 0.14
CA SER A 84 4.42 2.90 0.79
C SER A 84 4.37 4.11 -0.16
N ASP A 85 4.69 3.93 -1.44
CA ASP A 85 4.62 4.99 -2.45
C ASP A 85 3.18 5.48 -2.64
N VAL A 86 2.19 4.59 -2.70
CA VAL A 86 0.78 4.98 -2.72
C VAL A 86 0.44 5.87 -1.52
N SER A 87 0.87 5.49 -0.31
CA SER A 87 0.62 6.31 0.88
C SER A 87 1.33 7.67 0.84
N SER A 88 2.44 7.79 0.10
CA SER A 88 3.20 9.04 0.01
C SER A 88 2.71 9.97 -1.09
N TYR A 89 2.13 9.42 -2.17
CA TYR A 89 1.75 10.20 -3.35
C TYR A 89 0.23 10.44 -3.45
N CYS A 90 -0.59 9.62 -2.80
CA CYS A 90 -2.06 9.66 -2.89
C CYS A 90 -2.77 10.30 -1.69
N ASP A 91 -2.07 11.12 -0.90
CA ASP A 91 -2.62 11.83 0.27
C ASP A 91 -3.82 12.75 -0.04
#